data_AF-A0A953B0H6-F1
#
_entry.id   AF-A0A953B0H6-F1
#
_cell.length_a   1.000
_cell.length_b   1.000
_cell.length_c   1.000
_cell.angle_alpha   90.00
_cell.angle_beta   90.00
_cell.angle_gamma   90.00
#
_symmetry.space_group_name_H-M   'P 1'
#
loop_
_entity.id
_entity.type
_entity.pdbx_description
1 polymer ?
#
loop_
_entity_poly.entity_id
_entity_poly.type
_entity_poly.pdbx_seq_one_letter_code
_entity_poly.pdbx_strand_id
1 'polypeptide(L)'
;MEALVRQAGKIFVDGGTVVLTAAAEGVIDRIIDAEGIVQARSIQDHQGQIAFVGDGGEVRVAGDVDASGRNDGQVGGTVHVPGSRVTLASTASIDVSGDRGGGTVLVDGDLHGGALQRGSGLGYQEASGDGGTTIVVSNDIETSGYIPESEITYVEAGAVVTADAIDDGGGGRTVFWSNGATTFEGASHARGGAAGGDGGFVEISGLASLGHRRTVDTSASRGRTGTLLLDPGHLDIDATTATNIVTALNSNNVVMTTDSGGDGDILVEAPISWRAGTRGAERVPEHRGRCRHHQYRRRGGDPARGQYRHRHGHGELRRRRVGEHGRRDDDLLQPRRCRQRQVQQPR
;
A
#
# COMPACT_ATOMS: atom_id res chain seq x y z
N MET A 1 16.13 -22.35 12.40
CA MET A 1 16.55 -22.64 11.01
C MET A 1 17.39 -21.47 10.54
N GLU A 2 18.48 -21.74 9.82
CA GLU A 2 19.33 -20.71 9.22
C GLU A 2 18.78 -20.31 7.85
N ALA A 3 18.78 -19.02 7.54
CA ALA A 3 18.40 -18.52 6.23
C ALA A 3 19.49 -18.85 5.19
N LEU A 4 19.09 -19.04 3.94
CA LEU A 4 20.02 -19.30 2.83
C LEU A 4 20.90 -18.09 2.53
N VAL A 5 20.30 -16.88 2.61
CA VAL A 5 21.03 -15.61 2.58
C VAL A 5 20.77 -14.90 3.90
N ARG A 6 21.83 -14.69 4.68
CA ARG A 6 21.78 -13.87 5.89
C ARG A 6 22.63 -12.63 5.73
N GLN A 7 21.98 -11.47 5.74
CA GLN A 7 22.64 -10.17 5.79
C GLN A 7 22.56 -9.65 7.22
N ALA A 8 23.64 -9.79 7.99
CA ALA A 8 23.73 -9.27 9.37
C ALA A 8 24.77 -8.15 9.52
N GLY A 9 25.55 -7.90 8.48
CA GLY A 9 26.64 -6.92 8.44
C GLY A 9 26.20 -5.57 7.87
N LYS A 10 27.08 -4.93 7.12
CA LYS A 10 26.82 -3.65 6.46
C LYS A 10 27.13 -3.77 4.97
N ILE A 11 26.22 -3.32 4.12
CA ILE A 11 26.39 -3.19 2.68
C ILE A 11 26.18 -1.71 2.35
N PHE A 12 27.18 -1.07 1.73
CA PHE A 12 27.15 0.35 1.35
C PHE A 12 27.45 0.51 -0.14
N VAL A 13 26.47 0.97 -0.91
CA VAL A 13 26.50 1.05 -2.38
C VAL A 13 25.78 2.32 -2.85
N ASP A 14 26.17 3.47 -2.30
CA ASP A 14 25.55 4.76 -2.68
C ASP A 14 25.67 5.00 -4.19
N GLY A 15 24.58 5.44 -4.82
CA GLY A 15 24.43 5.64 -6.27
C GLY A 15 24.28 4.35 -7.08
N GLY A 16 24.34 3.18 -6.44
CA GLY A 16 24.32 1.88 -7.09
C GLY A 16 23.15 0.99 -6.67
N THR A 17 23.34 -0.31 -6.88
CA THR A 17 22.28 -1.31 -6.77
C THR A 17 22.71 -2.47 -5.88
N VAL A 18 21.87 -2.86 -4.93
CA VAL A 18 22.02 -4.08 -4.12
C VAL A 18 20.89 -5.04 -4.46
N VAL A 19 21.22 -6.28 -4.80
CA VAL A 19 20.25 -7.36 -5.00
C VAL A 19 20.68 -8.56 -4.17
N LEU A 20 19.89 -8.93 -3.18
CA LEU A 20 20.02 -10.21 -2.48
C LEU A 20 18.93 -11.13 -3.00
N THR A 21 19.29 -12.29 -3.54
CA THR A 21 18.34 -13.27 -4.05
C THR A 21 18.55 -14.63 -3.39
N ALA A 22 17.45 -15.32 -3.09
CA ALA A 22 17.48 -16.69 -2.59
C ALA A 22 16.32 -17.52 -3.15
N ALA A 23 16.59 -18.69 -3.69
CA ALA A 23 15.57 -19.69 -4.02
C ALA A 23 15.69 -20.91 -3.10
N ALA A 24 14.57 -21.56 -2.82
CA ALA A 24 14.47 -22.81 -2.09
C ALA A 24 13.45 -23.77 -2.75
N GLU A 25 13.86 -25.02 -2.95
CA GLU A 25 12.92 -26.12 -3.24
C GLU A 25 12.59 -26.86 -1.93
N GLY A 26 11.32 -26.88 -1.53
CA GLY A 26 10.85 -27.60 -0.33
C GLY A 26 10.47 -26.68 0.86
N VAL A 27 10.38 -27.24 2.08
CA VAL A 27 9.96 -26.49 3.28
C VAL A 27 11.17 -25.82 3.92
N ILE A 28 11.61 -24.69 3.36
CA ILE A 28 12.53 -23.76 4.04
C ILE A 28 11.70 -22.61 4.58
N ASP A 29 11.64 -22.48 5.91
CA ASP A 29 10.81 -21.45 6.54
C ASP A 29 11.28 -20.04 6.15
N ARG A 30 12.60 -19.80 6.12
CA ARG A 30 13.22 -18.50 5.83
C ARG A 30 14.39 -18.64 4.87
N ILE A 31 14.35 -17.87 3.79
CA ILE A 31 15.34 -17.93 2.70
C ILE A 31 16.23 -16.68 2.66
N ILE A 32 15.69 -15.51 3.01
CA ILE A 32 16.46 -14.28 3.20
C ILE A 32 16.20 -13.74 4.61
N ASP A 33 17.26 -13.39 5.32
CA ASP A 33 17.20 -12.72 6.63
C ASP A 33 18.13 -11.50 6.63
N ALA A 34 17.56 -10.30 6.46
CA ALA A 34 18.27 -9.03 6.44
C ALA A 34 18.13 -8.30 7.79
N GLU A 35 19.08 -8.56 8.69
CA GLU A 35 19.15 -8.03 10.06
C GLU A 35 20.09 -6.82 10.18
N GLY A 36 21.01 -6.67 9.24
CA GLY A 36 22.05 -5.63 9.25
C GLY A 36 21.62 -4.36 8.53
N ILE A 37 22.62 -3.63 8.02
CA ILE A 37 22.39 -2.39 7.24
C ILE A 37 22.61 -2.69 5.76
N VAL A 38 21.65 -2.31 4.93
CA VAL A 38 21.77 -2.30 3.46
C VAL A 38 21.48 -0.90 2.96
N GLN A 39 22.46 -0.27 2.33
CA GLN A 39 22.38 1.12 1.92
C GLN A 39 22.77 1.29 0.46
N ALA A 40 21.94 2.01 -0.28
CA ALA A 40 22.18 2.51 -1.62
C ALA A 40 21.55 3.89 -1.75
N ARG A 41 22.11 4.91 -1.08
CA ARG A 41 21.56 6.28 -1.13
C ARG A 41 21.77 6.89 -2.50
N SER A 42 20.89 7.79 -2.92
CA SER A 42 21.04 8.50 -4.18
C SER A 42 22.31 9.38 -4.17
N ILE A 43 23.03 9.43 -5.30
CA ILE A 43 24.17 10.34 -5.52
C ILE A 43 23.88 11.15 -6.78
N GLN A 44 23.90 12.48 -6.65
CA GLN A 44 23.55 13.39 -7.75
C GLN A 44 22.22 12.95 -8.38
N ASP A 45 22.22 12.64 -9.68
CA ASP A 45 21.06 12.22 -10.46
C ASP A 45 20.85 10.69 -10.47
N HIS A 46 21.68 9.91 -9.78
CA HIS A 46 21.60 8.45 -9.71
C HIS A 46 20.87 8.01 -8.45
N GLN A 47 19.65 7.50 -8.62
CA GLN A 47 18.84 6.91 -7.55
C GLN A 47 19.34 5.50 -7.23
N GLY A 48 19.61 5.23 -5.95
CA GLY A 48 20.03 3.88 -5.56
C GLY A 48 18.86 2.90 -5.50
N GLN A 49 19.19 1.61 -5.63
CA GLN A 49 18.22 0.53 -5.71
C GLN A 49 18.60 -0.59 -4.74
N ILE A 50 17.63 -1.13 -4.00
CA ILE A 50 17.83 -2.28 -3.13
C ILE A 50 16.72 -3.29 -3.40
N ALA A 51 17.09 -4.57 -3.51
CA ALA A 51 16.13 -5.65 -3.63
C ALA A 51 16.49 -6.87 -2.80
N PHE A 52 15.46 -7.47 -2.21
CA PHE A 52 15.51 -8.76 -1.52
C PHE A 52 14.51 -9.71 -2.19
N VAL A 53 14.98 -10.61 -3.05
CA VAL A 53 14.13 -11.45 -3.91
C VAL A 53 14.19 -12.90 -3.44
N GLY A 54 13.11 -13.39 -2.84
CA GLY A 54 13.04 -14.77 -2.36
C GLY A 54 12.07 -15.61 -3.16
N ASP A 55 12.43 -16.84 -3.55
CA ASP A 55 11.54 -17.82 -4.18
C ASP A 55 11.40 -19.08 -3.31
N GLY A 56 10.17 -19.47 -2.96
CA GLY A 56 9.88 -20.71 -2.21
C GLY A 56 10.01 -20.64 -0.68
N GLY A 57 10.02 -19.45 -0.06
CA GLY A 57 10.12 -19.29 1.40
C GLY A 57 9.93 -17.85 1.92
N GLU A 58 10.24 -17.59 3.19
CA GLU A 58 10.14 -16.24 3.80
C GLU A 58 11.35 -15.34 3.47
N VAL A 59 11.07 -14.13 3.00
CA VAL A 59 12.00 -13.00 3.02
C VAL A 59 11.71 -12.15 4.25
N ARG A 60 12.66 -12.09 5.18
CA ARG A 60 12.54 -11.28 6.39
C ARG A 60 13.50 -10.09 6.34
N VAL A 61 12.96 -8.89 6.50
CA VAL A 61 13.73 -7.65 6.70
C VAL A 61 13.52 -7.20 8.13
N ALA A 62 14.60 -7.03 8.88
CA ALA A 62 14.58 -6.64 10.28
C ALA A 62 15.55 -5.50 10.62
N GLY A 63 16.55 -5.26 9.77
CA GLY A 63 17.52 -4.19 9.93
C GLY A 63 17.16 -2.91 9.16
N ASP A 64 18.19 -2.10 8.89
CA ASP A 64 18.07 -0.81 8.23
C ASP A 64 18.28 -0.95 6.71
N VAL A 65 17.34 -0.44 5.93
CA VAL A 65 17.39 -0.39 4.47
C VAL A 65 17.29 1.07 4.02
N ASP A 66 18.41 1.67 3.60
CA ASP A 66 18.49 3.10 3.26
C ASP A 66 18.80 3.30 1.77
N ALA A 67 17.78 3.67 1.00
CA ALA A 67 17.92 4.16 -0.37
C ALA A 67 17.50 5.64 -0.49
N SER A 68 17.70 6.43 0.56
CA SER A 68 17.31 7.84 0.60
C SER A 68 18.17 8.73 -0.31
N GLY A 69 17.62 9.87 -0.73
CA GLY A 69 18.30 10.93 -1.48
C GLY A 69 18.23 12.26 -0.74
N ARG A 70 19.08 12.46 0.27
CA ARG A 70 18.93 13.58 1.23
C ARG A 70 19.68 14.87 0.88
N ASN A 71 20.53 14.88 -0.15
CA ASN A 71 21.21 16.11 -0.58
C ASN A 71 20.30 16.96 -1.47
N ASP A 72 20.63 18.24 -1.62
CA ASP A 72 19.87 19.19 -2.45
C ASP A 72 19.62 18.61 -3.85
N GLY A 73 18.35 18.57 -4.23
CA GLY A 73 17.92 18.08 -5.54
C GLY A 73 17.71 16.59 -5.67
N GLN A 74 18.06 15.80 -4.66
CA GLN A 74 17.95 14.36 -4.76
C GLN A 74 16.52 13.88 -4.53
N VAL A 75 16.19 12.79 -5.22
CA VAL A 75 14.96 12.02 -5.00
C VAL A 75 15.35 10.70 -4.36
N GLY A 76 14.49 10.18 -3.50
CA GLY A 76 14.65 8.85 -2.93
C GLY A 76 14.70 7.75 -3.98
N GLY A 77 15.41 6.68 -3.66
CA GLY A 77 15.61 5.51 -4.51
C GLY A 77 14.46 4.51 -4.45
N THR A 78 14.77 3.26 -4.81
CA THR A 78 13.78 2.17 -4.83
C THR A 78 14.19 1.03 -3.92
N VAL A 79 13.23 0.50 -3.15
CA VAL A 79 13.37 -0.75 -2.40
C VAL A 79 12.29 -1.72 -2.85
N HIS A 80 12.68 -2.96 -3.18
CA HIS A 80 11.74 -4.02 -3.55
C HIS A 80 11.98 -5.30 -2.74
N VAL A 81 10.92 -5.85 -2.16
CA VAL A 81 11.00 -7.04 -1.30
C VAL A 81 10.00 -8.08 -1.78
N PRO A 82 10.23 -8.78 -2.92
CA PRO A 82 9.35 -9.85 -3.36
C PRO A 82 9.69 -11.19 -2.71
N GLY A 83 8.66 -11.93 -2.30
CA GLY A 83 8.75 -13.26 -1.73
C GLY A 83 7.45 -14.04 -1.82
N SER A 84 7.49 -15.36 -1.60
CA SER A 84 6.26 -16.14 -1.35
C SER A 84 5.63 -15.76 -0.02
N ARG A 85 6.46 -15.41 0.97
CA ARG A 85 6.07 -14.77 2.23
C ARG A 85 7.05 -13.65 2.54
N VAL A 86 6.56 -12.48 2.91
CA VAL A 86 7.41 -11.38 3.37
C VAL A 86 7.05 -10.95 4.78
N THR A 87 8.08 -10.74 5.59
CA THR A 87 7.96 -10.17 6.92
C THR A 87 8.87 -8.94 7.05
N LEU A 88 8.28 -7.77 7.24
CA LEU A 88 8.97 -6.60 7.79
C LEU A 88 8.86 -6.68 9.32
N ALA A 89 9.95 -7.07 9.97
CA ALA A 89 9.97 -7.28 11.41
C ALA A 89 9.84 -5.96 12.18
N SER A 90 9.49 -6.04 13.46
CA SER A 90 9.24 -4.90 14.35
C SER A 90 10.40 -3.91 14.49
N THR A 91 11.61 -4.29 14.10
CA THR A 91 12.81 -3.41 14.09
C THR A 91 13.16 -2.86 12.71
N ALA A 92 12.45 -3.29 11.66
CA ALA A 92 12.76 -2.90 10.30
C ALA A 92 12.57 -1.40 10.09
N SER A 93 13.57 -0.76 9.48
CA SER A 93 13.50 0.63 9.04
C SER A 93 13.84 0.69 7.55
N ILE A 94 12.87 1.01 6.71
CA ILE A 94 13.08 1.21 5.27
C ILE A 94 12.92 2.69 4.96
N ASP A 95 13.97 3.34 4.46
CA ASP A 95 13.98 4.76 4.15
C ASP A 95 14.33 4.99 2.67
N VAL A 96 13.35 5.50 1.93
CA VAL A 96 13.46 6.00 0.56
C VAL A 96 13.07 7.48 0.50
N SER A 97 13.25 8.25 1.57
CA SER A 97 12.98 9.70 1.57
C SER A 97 13.91 10.44 0.61
N GLY A 98 13.49 11.62 0.15
CA GLY A 98 14.36 12.48 -0.64
C GLY A 98 14.07 13.96 -0.53
N ASP A 99 15.06 14.78 -0.86
CA ASP A 99 14.99 16.24 -0.81
C ASP A 99 13.86 16.82 -1.68
N ARG A 100 13.87 16.48 -2.97
CA ARG A 100 12.87 16.92 -3.98
C ARG A 100 11.79 15.89 -4.29
N GLY A 101 11.78 14.77 -3.57
CA GLY A 101 10.75 13.76 -3.72
C GLY A 101 11.07 12.47 -2.97
N GLY A 102 10.05 11.85 -2.40
CA GLY A 102 10.14 10.49 -1.88
C GLY A 102 10.30 9.46 -2.99
N GLY A 103 10.96 8.36 -2.66
CA GLY A 103 11.20 7.21 -3.52
C GLY A 103 10.07 6.18 -3.49
N THR A 104 10.37 4.94 -3.90
CA THR A 104 9.38 3.86 -3.98
C THR A 104 9.78 2.67 -3.12
N VAL A 105 8.84 2.14 -2.34
CA VAL A 105 8.93 0.82 -1.71
C VAL A 105 7.84 -0.09 -2.23
N LEU A 106 8.22 -1.26 -2.71
CA LEU A 106 7.30 -2.32 -3.11
C LEU A 106 7.57 -3.53 -2.20
N VAL A 107 6.56 -3.99 -1.49
CA VAL A 107 6.60 -5.24 -0.73
C VAL A 107 5.69 -6.20 -1.48
N ASP A 108 6.30 -7.25 -2.04
CA ASP A 108 5.67 -8.37 -2.76
C ASP A 108 5.02 -8.13 -4.14
N GLY A 109 4.46 -6.95 -4.43
CA GLY A 109 3.77 -6.73 -5.71
C GLY A 109 3.69 -5.27 -6.18
N ASP A 110 3.15 -5.06 -7.38
CA ASP A 110 2.82 -3.73 -7.90
C ASP A 110 1.36 -3.32 -7.62
N LEU A 111 0.96 -2.12 -8.08
CA LEU A 111 -0.36 -1.53 -7.82
C LEU A 111 -1.50 -2.48 -8.26
N HIS A 112 -2.50 -2.69 -7.40
CA HIS A 112 -3.64 -3.60 -7.63
C HIS A 112 -3.27 -5.08 -7.85
N GLY A 113 -2.10 -5.52 -7.40
CA GLY A 113 -1.70 -6.91 -7.54
C GLY A 113 -1.38 -7.35 -8.95
N GLY A 114 -0.93 -6.42 -9.80
CA GLY A 114 -0.21 -6.83 -10.98
C GLY A 114 1.03 -7.60 -10.51
N ALA A 115 1.16 -8.83 -11.00
CA ALA A 115 2.48 -9.39 -11.16
C ALA A 115 3.23 -8.39 -12.03
N LEU A 116 4.37 -7.88 -11.54
CA LEU A 116 5.26 -7.01 -12.31
C LEU A 116 5.43 -7.64 -13.70
N GLN A 117 4.82 -7.02 -14.71
CA GLN A 117 4.66 -7.66 -16.01
C GLN A 117 6.04 -7.99 -16.58
N ARG A 118 6.18 -9.19 -17.16
CA ARG A 118 7.34 -9.53 -18.00
C ARG A 118 7.56 -8.41 -19.02
N GLY A 119 8.72 -7.76 -18.98
CA GLY A 119 9.06 -6.63 -19.85
C GLY A 119 8.68 -5.23 -19.35
N SER A 120 8.00 -5.11 -18.21
CA SER A 120 7.92 -3.85 -17.43
C SER A 120 9.09 -3.68 -16.45
N GLY A 121 10.03 -4.62 -16.49
CA GLY A 121 11.39 -4.52 -15.96
C GLY A 121 11.50 -3.87 -14.60
N LEU A 122 11.57 -4.68 -13.55
CA LEU A 122 12.72 -4.53 -12.66
C LEU A 122 13.97 -4.92 -13.45
N GLY A 123 14.31 -4.12 -14.46
CA GLY A 123 15.68 -4.07 -14.90
C GLY A 123 16.39 -3.44 -13.72
N TYR A 124 17.01 -4.27 -12.87
CA TYR A 124 18.16 -3.80 -12.13
C TYR A 124 19.15 -3.41 -13.23
N GLN A 125 19.05 -2.17 -13.69
CA GLN A 125 19.97 -1.64 -14.67
C GLN A 125 21.30 -1.63 -13.93
N GLU A 126 22.22 -2.51 -14.34
CA GLU A 126 23.65 -2.29 -14.19
C GLU A 126 23.85 -0.79 -14.38
N ALA A 127 24.37 -0.08 -13.36
CA ALA A 127 24.50 1.36 -13.43
C ALA A 127 25.26 1.72 -14.71
N SER A 128 24.51 2.15 -15.72
CA SER A 128 25.04 2.36 -17.06
C SER A 128 25.62 3.77 -17.09
N GLY A 129 26.87 3.87 -16.69
CA GLY A 129 27.65 5.11 -16.66
C GLY A 129 28.38 5.27 -15.33
N ASP A 130 29.70 5.28 -15.39
CA ASP A 130 30.74 5.82 -14.50
C ASP A 130 30.49 6.05 -12.98
N GLY A 131 29.52 5.42 -12.30
CA GLY A 131 29.21 5.81 -10.92
C GLY A 131 28.41 4.89 -9.98
N GLY A 132 27.74 3.83 -10.45
CA GLY A 132 27.03 2.92 -9.55
C GLY A 132 27.69 1.54 -9.46
N THR A 133 27.94 1.06 -8.24
CA THR A 133 28.37 -0.34 -8.04
C THR A 133 27.13 -1.22 -7.98
N THR A 134 27.17 -2.41 -8.60
CA THR A 134 26.13 -3.43 -8.44
C THR A 134 26.67 -4.53 -7.53
N ILE A 135 25.95 -4.86 -6.46
CA ILE A 135 26.21 -6.06 -5.64
C ILE A 135 25.05 -7.01 -5.83
N VAL A 136 25.33 -8.20 -6.36
CA VAL A 136 24.38 -9.32 -6.41
C VAL A 136 24.88 -10.44 -5.49
N VAL A 137 24.07 -10.81 -4.51
CA VAL A 137 24.28 -11.98 -3.66
C VAL A 137 23.16 -12.98 -3.98
N SER A 138 23.47 -14.01 -4.75
CA SER A 138 22.49 -15.01 -5.22
C SER A 138 22.92 -16.41 -4.81
N ASN A 139 21.95 -17.27 -4.48
CA ASN A 139 22.18 -18.69 -4.26
C ASN A 139 21.77 -19.59 -5.45
N ASP A 140 20.88 -19.13 -6.35
CA ASP A 140 20.51 -19.80 -7.63
C ASP A 140 19.45 -19.04 -8.47
N ILE A 141 19.07 -17.80 -8.11
CA ILE A 141 18.10 -17.04 -8.90
C ILE A 141 18.84 -16.36 -10.05
N GLU A 142 18.69 -16.91 -11.26
CA GLU A 142 18.82 -16.13 -12.49
C GLU A 142 17.81 -14.98 -12.37
N THR A 143 18.30 -13.74 -12.24
CA THR A 143 17.49 -12.52 -12.09
C THR A 143 16.62 -12.20 -13.31
N SER A 144 16.35 -13.19 -14.18
CA SER A 144 15.57 -13.11 -15.40
C SER A 144 14.06 -13.27 -15.14
N GLY A 145 13.49 -12.32 -14.40
CA GLY A 145 12.07 -11.97 -14.49
C GLY A 145 11.08 -12.99 -13.93
N TYR A 146 11.49 -13.79 -12.93
CA TYR A 146 10.55 -14.49 -12.06
C TYR A 146 10.39 -13.71 -10.75
N ILE A 147 9.17 -13.29 -10.47
CA ILE A 147 8.76 -12.77 -9.17
C ILE A 147 7.75 -13.78 -8.65
N PRO A 148 8.00 -14.40 -7.50
CA PRO A 148 7.06 -15.35 -6.94
C PRO A 148 5.76 -14.63 -6.59
N GLU A 149 4.65 -15.33 -6.76
CA GLU A 149 3.37 -14.88 -6.27
C GLU A 149 3.42 -14.84 -4.73
N SER A 150 3.30 -13.64 -4.14
CA SER A 150 3.22 -13.51 -2.69
C SER A 150 1.92 -14.09 -2.17
N GLU A 151 2.01 -15.02 -1.22
CA GLU A 151 0.85 -15.57 -0.53
C GLU A 151 0.52 -14.73 0.72
N ILE A 152 1.55 -14.25 1.43
CA ILE A 152 1.37 -13.61 2.74
C ILE A 152 2.40 -12.48 2.97
N THR A 153 1.90 -11.31 3.38
CA THR A 153 2.73 -10.17 3.81
C THR A 153 2.43 -9.82 5.27
N TYR A 154 3.46 -9.78 6.11
CA TYR A 154 3.40 -9.31 7.49
C TYR A 154 4.25 -8.04 7.67
N VAL A 155 3.63 -6.95 8.11
CA VAL A 155 4.33 -5.76 8.57
C VAL A 155 4.10 -5.64 10.07
N GLU A 156 5.08 -6.04 10.87
CA GLU A 156 4.96 -6.12 12.32
C GLU A 156 4.87 -4.73 12.98
N ALA A 157 4.23 -4.69 14.15
CA ALA A 157 4.21 -3.48 14.97
C ALA A 157 5.64 -3.03 15.34
N GLY A 158 6.01 -1.84 14.90
CA GLY A 158 7.35 -1.25 15.07
C GLY A 158 8.12 -1.08 13.76
N ALA A 159 7.77 -1.84 12.71
CA ALA A 159 8.31 -1.64 11.37
C ALA A 159 7.92 -0.25 10.85
N VAL A 160 8.87 0.46 10.24
CA VAL A 160 8.64 1.80 9.67
C VAL A 160 9.13 1.84 8.23
N VAL A 161 8.26 2.28 7.32
CA VAL A 161 8.58 2.55 5.93
C VAL A 161 8.40 4.04 5.64
N THR A 162 9.45 4.71 5.19
CA THR A 162 9.46 6.17 4.98
C THR A 162 9.78 6.49 3.53
N ALA A 163 8.87 7.18 2.86
CA ALA A 163 8.98 7.69 1.50
C ALA A 163 8.63 9.18 1.46
N ASP A 164 9.07 9.95 2.44
CA ASP A 164 8.77 11.38 2.53
C ASP A 164 9.58 12.20 1.52
N ALA A 165 9.00 13.31 1.06
CA ALA A 165 9.78 14.43 0.59
C ALA A 165 10.23 15.29 1.78
N ILE A 166 11.48 15.77 1.76
CA ILE A 166 12.07 16.53 2.85
C ILE A 166 11.81 18.03 2.67
N ASP A 167 12.11 18.60 1.49
CA ASP A 167 12.02 20.04 1.25
C ASP A 167 10.93 20.43 0.25
N ASP A 168 11.22 20.52 -1.05
CA ASP A 168 10.25 20.89 -2.08
C ASP A 168 10.01 19.71 -3.03
N GLY A 169 9.05 18.86 -2.67
CA GLY A 169 8.86 17.58 -3.33
C GLY A 169 7.58 16.85 -2.94
N GLY A 170 7.10 16.01 -3.86
CA GLY A 170 5.98 15.11 -3.57
C GLY A 170 6.41 13.95 -2.69
N GLY A 171 5.54 13.53 -1.76
CA GLY A 171 5.71 12.26 -1.07
C GLY A 171 5.78 11.11 -2.08
N GLY A 172 6.55 10.09 -1.73
CA GLY A 172 6.82 8.92 -2.54
C GLY A 172 5.69 7.89 -2.52
N ARG A 173 6.05 6.63 -2.79
CA ARG A 173 5.08 5.54 -2.94
C ARG A 173 5.48 4.32 -2.12
N THR A 174 4.54 3.76 -1.38
CA THR A 174 4.74 2.47 -0.69
C THR A 174 3.58 1.52 -0.98
N VAL A 175 3.86 0.30 -1.42
CA VAL A 175 2.85 -0.74 -1.69
C VAL A 175 3.13 -1.97 -0.84
N PHE A 176 2.10 -2.46 -0.16
CA PHE A 176 2.10 -3.72 0.59
C PHE A 176 1.01 -4.61 0.00
N TRP A 177 1.38 -5.75 -0.55
CA TRP A 177 0.45 -6.57 -1.32
C TRP A 177 0.72 -8.06 -1.17
N SER A 178 -0.34 -8.87 -1.18
CA SER A 178 -0.26 -10.34 -1.26
C SER A 178 -1.48 -10.92 -1.99
N ASN A 179 -1.36 -12.06 -2.66
CA ASN A 179 -2.49 -12.84 -3.20
C ASN A 179 -3.37 -13.47 -2.12
N GLY A 180 -2.82 -13.75 -0.93
CA GLY A 180 -3.55 -14.36 0.18
C GLY A 180 -3.94 -13.35 1.25
N ALA A 181 -3.03 -13.09 2.19
CA ALA A 181 -3.30 -12.27 3.37
C ALA A 181 -2.19 -11.27 3.66
N THR A 182 -2.55 -9.99 3.68
CA THR A 182 -1.71 -8.91 4.21
C THR A 182 -2.19 -8.53 5.61
N THR A 183 -1.26 -8.56 6.58
CA THR A 183 -1.45 -8.04 7.93
C THR A 183 -0.51 -6.86 8.14
N PHE A 184 -1.09 -5.69 8.35
CA PHE A 184 -0.33 -4.45 8.52
C PHE A 184 -0.52 -3.87 9.93
N GLU A 185 0.55 -3.90 10.73
CA GLU A 185 0.61 -3.37 12.09
C GLU A 185 1.70 -2.29 12.28
N GLY A 186 2.52 -2.04 11.25
CA GLY A 186 3.59 -1.04 11.26
C GLY A 186 3.14 0.39 10.91
N ALA A 187 4.09 1.22 10.49
CA ALA A 187 3.86 2.58 10.03
C ALA A 187 4.39 2.81 8.61
N SER A 188 3.68 3.62 7.82
CA SER A 188 4.15 4.08 6.52
C SER A 188 3.97 5.60 6.37
N HIS A 189 5.00 6.28 5.89
CA HIS A 189 5.01 7.71 5.67
C HIS A 189 5.30 8.02 4.20
N ALA A 190 4.48 8.86 3.59
CA ALA A 190 4.71 9.41 2.26
C ALA A 190 4.24 10.87 2.24
N ARG A 191 4.84 11.68 3.10
CA ARG A 191 4.47 13.08 3.30
C ARG A 191 5.06 13.97 2.21
N GLY A 192 4.33 15.03 1.86
CA GLY A 192 4.86 16.11 1.01
C GLY A 192 5.87 16.96 1.78
N GLY A 193 6.78 17.61 1.04
CA GLY A 193 7.89 18.36 1.59
C GLY A 193 7.48 19.57 2.43
N ALA A 194 8.42 20.03 3.28
CA ALA A 194 8.20 21.17 4.17
C ALA A 194 8.11 22.51 3.42
N ALA A 195 8.84 22.66 2.31
CA ALA A 195 8.81 23.82 1.43
C ALA A 195 7.65 23.77 0.43
N GLY A 196 7.28 22.58 -0.03
CA GLY A 196 6.23 22.38 -1.03
C GLY A 196 6.06 20.91 -1.43
N GLY A 197 5.05 20.65 -2.26
CA GLY A 197 4.72 19.33 -2.80
C GLY A 197 3.52 18.64 -2.16
N ASP A 198 2.88 17.77 -2.94
CA ASP A 198 1.71 17.00 -2.52
C ASP A 198 2.14 15.75 -1.72
N GLY A 199 1.26 15.23 -0.89
CA GLY A 199 1.47 13.96 -0.20
C GLY A 199 1.44 12.81 -1.21
N GLY A 200 2.16 11.75 -0.86
CA GLY A 200 2.36 10.58 -1.70
C GLY A 200 1.25 9.54 -1.60
N PHE A 201 1.61 8.30 -1.90
CA PHE A 201 0.66 7.20 -2.04
C PHE A 201 1.08 5.99 -1.21
N VAL A 202 0.13 5.44 -0.47
CA VAL A 202 0.30 4.19 0.26
C VAL A 202 -0.82 3.23 -0.14
N GLU A 203 -0.49 2.01 -0.51
CA GLU A 203 -1.45 0.95 -0.79
C GLU A 203 -1.23 -0.25 0.12
N ILE A 204 -2.33 -0.78 0.67
CA ILE A 204 -2.36 -2.01 1.45
C ILE A 204 -3.46 -2.90 0.84
N SER A 205 -3.04 -3.97 0.17
CA SER A 205 -3.87 -4.81 -0.69
C SER A 205 -3.79 -6.27 -0.28
N GLY A 206 -4.81 -7.06 -0.63
CA GLY A 206 -4.93 -8.43 -0.08
C GLY A 206 -5.14 -8.45 1.44
N LEU A 207 -5.63 -7.34 2.00
CA LEU A 207 -5.71 -7.07 3.43
C LEU A 207 -6.63 -8.06 4.15
N ALA A 208 -6.06 -8.85 5.06
CA ALA A 208 -6.79 -9.73 5.98
C ALA A 208 -7.05 -9.05 7.33
N SER A 209 -6.12 -8.20 7.79
CA SER A 209 -6.30 -7.44 9.03
C SER A 209 -5.49 -6.14 9.02
N LEU A 210 -6.08 -5.08 9.60
CA LEU A 210 -5.44 -3.78 9.80
C LEU A 210 -5.29 -3.51 11.30
N GLY A 211 -4.06 -3.33 11.77
CA GLY A 211 -3.74 -3.06 13.18
C GLY A 211 -4.34 -1.74 13.69
N HIS A 212 -4.71 -1.70 14.98
CA HIS A 212 -5.44 -0.59 15.61
C HIS A 212 -4.57 0.61 16.04
N ARG A 213 -3.23 0.51 15.99
CA ARG A 213 -2.34 1.50 16.60
C ARG A 213 -1.16 1.86 15.70
N ARG A 214 -1.31 2.99 15.00
CA ARG A 214 -0.31 3.69 14.14
C ARG A 214 -0.22 3.14 12.72
N THR A 215 0.30 3.89 11.74
CA THR A 215 -0.27 5.11 11.15
C THR A 215 0.27 5.18 9.73
N VAL A 216 -0.61 5.30 8.76
CA VAL A 216 -0.25 5.81 7.45
C VAL A 216 -0.33 7.34 7.52
N ASP A 217 0.69 8.03 7.03
CA ASP A 217 0.68 9.50 6.94
C ASP A 217 1.14 9.95 5.55
N THR A 218 0.18 10.47 4.79
CA THR A 218 0.37 11.08 3.47
C THR A 218 0.08 12.58 3.52
N SER A 219 0.20 13.21 4.69
CA SER A 219 -0.05 14.64 4.84
C SER A 219 0.93 15.48 4.03
N ALA A 220 0.49 16.67 3.67
CA ALA A 220 1.34 17.68 3.04
C ALA A 220 0.98 19.03 3.64
N SER A 221 1.98 19.72 4.19
CA SER A 221 1.76 20.99 4.88
C SER A 221 1.45 22.15 3.92
N ARG A 222 1.99 22.07 2.69
CA ARG A 222 1.89 23.10 1.64
C ARG A 222 1.33 22.58 0.32
N GLY A 223 0.91 21.31 0.28
CA GLY A 223 0.29 20.66 -0.88
C GLY A 223 -1.03 19.99 -0.53
N ARG A 224 -1.52 19.16 -1.46
CA ARG A 224 -2.67 18.29 -1.23
C ARG A 224 -2.23 17.09 -0.42
N THR A 225 -3.03 16.69 0.57
CA THR A 225 -2.88 15.40 1.22
C THR A 225 -2.91 14.28 0.18
N GLY A 226 -2.04 13.31 0.33
CA GLY A 226 -1.94 12.12 -0.51
C GLY A 226 -3.04 11.10 -0.21
N THR A 227 -2.80 9.86 -0.62
CA THR A 227 -3.82 8.80 -0.60
C THR A 227 -3.32 7.55 0.11
N LEU A 228 -4.17 7.01 0.98
CA LEU A 228 -4.14 5.62 1.42
C LEU A 228 -5.19 4.83 0.62
N LEU A 229 -4.74 3.85 -0.15
CA LEU A 229 -5.58 2.86 -0.81
C LEU A 229 -5.64 1.58 0.04
N LEU A 230 -6.83 1.14 0.39
CA LEU A 230 -7.12 -0.17 0.96
C LEU A 230 -7.83 -0.98 -0.12
N ASP A 231 -7.22 -2.07 -0.60
CA ASP A 231 -7.81 -2.94 -1.63
C ASP A 231 -7.82 -4.43 -1.20
N PRO A 232 -8.61 -4.79 -0.17
CA PRO A 232 -8.84 -6.20 0.18
C PRO A 232 -9.73 -6.92 -0.83
N GLY A 233 -9.70 -8.26 -0.81
CA GLY A 233 -10.71 -9.07 -1.53
C GLY A 233 -12.12 -8.96 -0.94
N HIS A 234 -12.26 -8.57 0.33
CA HIS A 234 -13.52 -8.32 1.04
C HIS A 234 -13.27 -7.40 2.24
N LEU A 235 -14.16 -6.45 2.53
CA LEU A 235 -13.98 -5.51 3.64
C LEU A 235 -15.20 -5.42 4.56
N ASP A 236 -15.06 -5.93 5.78
CA ASP A 236 -16.00 -5.73 6.88
C ASP A 236 -15.56 -4.55 7.76
N ILE A 237 -16.34 -3.46 7.72
CA ILE A 237 -16.12 -2.27 8.53
C ILE A 237 -16.93 -2.39 9.82
N ASP A 238 -16.37 -3.15 10.74
CA ASP A 238 -16.81 -3.25 12.13
C ASP A 238 -16.38 -2.02 12.97
N ALA A 239 -16.64 -2.03 14.28
CA ALA A 239 -16.27 -0.91 15.15
C ALA A 239 -14.76 -0.63 15.23
N THR A 240 -13.93 -1.68 15.15
CA THR A 240 -12.47 -1.58 15.18
C THR A 240 -11.95 -0.99 13.87
N THR A 241 -12.36 -1.57 12.74
CA THR A 241 -12.01 -1.12 11.39
C THR A 241 -12.48 0.31 11.16
N ALA A 242 -13.70 0.67 11.60
CA ALA A 242 -14.18 2.05 11.52
C ALA A 242 -13.31 3.03 12.30
N THR A 243 -12.84 2.65 13.50
CA THR A 243 -11.94 3.49 14.30
C THR A 243 -10.59 3.68 13.60
N ASN A 244 -10.08 2.62 12.95
CA ASN A 244 -8.83 2.68 12.20
C ASN A 244 -8.97 3.59 10.97
N ILE A 245 -10.06 3.47 10.23
CA ILE A 245 -10.36 4.35 9.08
C ILE A 245 -10.51 5.80 9.52
N VAL A 246 -11.24 6.08 10.60
CA VAL A 246 -11.37 7.45 11.14
C VAL A 246 -10.02 8.02 11.57
N THR A 247 -9.15 7.19 12.15
CA THR A 247 -7.79 7.60 12.51
C THR A 247 -6.97 7.93 11.27
N ALA A 248 -7.01 7.07 10.24
CA ALA A 248 -6.30 7.28 8.98
C ALA A 248 -6.79 8.53 8.23
N LEU A 249 -8.10 8.83 8.29
CA LEU A 249 -8.67 10.04 7.68
C LEU A 249 -8.12 11.34 8.30
N ASN A 250 -7.44 11.34 9.44
CA ASN A 250 -6.84 12.57 9.97
C ASN A 250 -5.63 13.06 9.16
N SER A 251 -4.93 12.15 8.46
CA SER A 251 -3.69 12.44 7.73
C SER A 251 -3.69 11.98 6.28
N ASN A 252 -4.76 11.33 5.80
CA ASN A 252 -4.83 10.75 4.46
C ASN A 252 -6.17 11.03 3.79
N ASN A 253 -6.20 11.10 2.46
CA ASN A 253 -7.40 10.71 1.73
C ASN A 253 -7.46 9.18 1.72
N VAL A 254 -8.58 8.58 2.14
CA VAL A 254 -8.73 7.12 2.20
C VAL A 254 -9.63 6.65 1.05
N VAL A 255 -9.11 5.75 0.22
CA VAL A 255 -9.85 5.05 -0.81
C VAL A 255 -9.93 3.60 -0.40
N MET A 256 -11.14 3.04 -0.37
CA MET A 256 -11.37 1.62 -0.14
C MET A 256 -11.96 1.03 -1.42
N THR A 257 -11.34 -0.04 -1.90
CA THR A 257 -11.83 -0.80 -3.03
C THR A 257 -11.75 -2.30 -2.77
N THR A 258 -12.41 -3.09 -3.62
CA THR A 258 -12.36 -4.55 -3.61
C THR A 258 -12.07 -5.07 -5.02
N ASP A 259 -11.26 -4.32 -5.78
CA ASP A 259 -11.02 -4.51 -7.22
C ASP A 259 -9.98 -5.60 -7.52
N SER A 260 -9.49 -6.31 -6.50
CA SER A 260 -8.47 -7.38 -6.57
C SER A 260 -8.93 -8.69 -7.26
N GLY A 261 -9.87 -8.64 -8.20
CA GLY A 261 -10.22 -9.77 -9.09
C GLY A 261 -11.32 -10.73 -8.62
N GLY A 262 -12.11 -10.38 -7.59
CA GLY A 262 -13.23 -11.21 -7.07
C GLY A 262 -14.58 -10.48 -6.99
N ASP A 263 -15.63 -11.18 -6.52
CA ASP A 263 -16.99 -10.64 -6.25
C ASP A 263 -17.03 -9.71 -5.01
N GLY A 264 -15.89 -9.13 -4.58
CA GLY A 264 -15.65 -8.58 -3.24
C GLY A 264 -16.70 -7.58 -2.76
N ASP A 265 -17.24 -7.81 -1.56
CA ASP A 265 -18.25 -6.95 -0.93
C ASP A 265 -17.57 -5.95 0.04
N ILE A 266 -18.16 -4.75 0.18
CA ILE A 266 -17.84 -3.82 1.26
C ILE A 266 -19.06 -3.73 2.17
N LEU A 267 -18.92 -4.20 3.42
CA LEU A 267 -19.96 -4.20 4.43
C LEU A 267 -19.66 -3.15 5.50
N VAL A 268 -20.53 -2.14 5.64
CA VAL A 268 -20.39 -1.09 6.66
C VAL A 268 -21.34 -1.36 7.82
N GLU A 269 -20.78 -1.87 8.93
CA GLU A 269 -21.53 -2.23 10.15
C GLU A 269 -21.36 -1.20 11.28
N ALA A 270 -20.33 -0.35 11.21
CA ALA A 270 -20.08 0.73 12.17
C ALA A 270 -20.02 2.12 11.51
N PRO A 271 -20.38 3.20 12.25
CA PRO A 271 -20.34 4.55 11.70
C PRO A 271 -18.90 5.03 11.47
N ILE A 272 -18.63 5.55 10.28
CA ILE A 272 -17.40 6.29 9.96
C ILE A 272 -17.75 7.79 10.03
N SER A 273 -17.13 8.53 10.94
CA SER A 273 -17.39 9.97 11.13
C SER A 273 -16.09 10.70 11.45
N TRP A 274 -15.72 11.67 10.61
CA TRP A 274 -14.50 12.45 10.74
C TRP A 274 -14.78 13.95 10.49
N ARG A 275 -13.85 14.82 10.92
CA ARG A 275 -13.97 16.28 10.79
C ARG A 275 -12.82 16.92 10.00
N ALA A 276 -11.77 16.16 9.69
CA ALA A 276 -10.66 16.63 8.88
C ALA A 276 -11.11 16.96 7.44
N GLY A 277 -10.38 17.85 6.76
CA GLY A 277 -10.65 18.25 5.36
C GLY A 277 -10.33 17.19 4.30
N THR A 278 -9.95 15.99 4.74
CA THR A 278 -9.64 14.81 3.93
C THR A 278 -10.89 14.14 3.39
N ARG A 279 -10.72 13.32 2.34
CA ARG A 279 -11.81 12.63 1.63
C ARG A 279 -11.77 11.13 1.92
N GLY A 280 -12.96 10.53 2.06
CA GLY A 280 -13.17 9.08 2.03
C GLY A 280 -13.95 8.67 0.79
N ALA A 281 -13.57 7.57 0.13
CA ALA A 281 -14.28 7.00 -1.00
C ALA A 281 -14.35 5.47 -0.93
N GLU A 282 -15.48 4.88 -1.36
CA GLU A 282 -15.72 3.44 -1.47
C GLU A 282 -15.99 3.09 -2.95
N ARG A 283 -15.32 2.06 -3.46
CA ARG A 283 -15.53 1.49 -4.81
C ARG A 283 -15.64 -0.04 -4.71
N VAL A 284 -16.45 -0.63 -5.58
CA VAL A 284 -16.66 -2.09 -5.66
C VAL A 284 -16.65 -2.49 -7.14
N PRO A 285 -16.17 -3.70 -7.51
CA PRO A 285 -16.14 -4.19 -8.88
C PRO A 285 -17.49 -4.12 -9.59
N GLU A 286 -17.47 -3.85 -10.91
CA GLU A 286 -18.69 -3.82 -11.75
C GLU A 286 -19.34 -5.21 -11.94
N HIS A 287 -18.64 -6.28 -11.54
CA HIS A 287 -19.12 -7.65 -11.65
C HIS A 287 -19.42 -8.20 -10.25
N ARG A 288 -20.71 -8.26 -9.91
CA ARG A 288 -21.35 -8.95 -8.76
C ARG A 288 -21.15 -8.42 -7.33
N GLY A 289 -20.17 -7.57 -7.04
CA GLY A 289 -19.98 -6.98 -5.70
C GLY A 289 -21.08 -6.01 -5.27
N ARG A 290 -21.28 -5.83 -3.96
CA ARG A 290 -22.28 -4.94 -3.33
C ARG A 290 -21.67 -4.10 -2.20
N CYS A 291 -21.89 -2.78 -2.24
CA CYS A 291 -21.81 -1.95 -1.03
C CYS A 291 -23.10 -2.09 -0.21
N ARG A 292 -22.98 -2.46 1.08
CA ARG A 292 -24.12 -2.47 2.01
C ARG A 292 -23.87 -1.53 3.18
N HIS A 293 -24.74 -0.52 3.32
CA HIS A 293 -24.68 0.43 4.43
C HIS A 293 -25.81 0.14 5.42
N HIS A 294 -25.48 -0.21 6.67
CA HIS A 294 -26.46 -0.29 7.74
C HIS A 294 -26.67 1.07 8.41
N GLN A 295 -27.74 1.78 8.03
CA GLN A 295 -28.09 3.05 8.69
C GLN A 295 -28.77 2.81 10.04
N TYR A 296 -28.10 3.16 11.13
CA TYR A 296 -28.71 3.27 12.45
C TYR A 296 -29.48 4.60 12.57
N ARG A 297 -30.79 4.58 12.33
CA ARG A 297 -31.65 5.73 12.69
C ARG A 297 -32.06 5.65 14.16
N ARG A 298 -31.59 6.57 15.00
CA ARG A 298 -32.27 6.88 16.26
C ARG A 298 -33.60 7.57 15.92
N ARG A 299 -34.73 6.99 16.35
CA ARG A 299 -35.99 7.72 16.37
C ARG A 299 -35.96 8.65 17.59
N GLY A 300 -36.24 9.94 17.39
CA GLY A 300 -36.64 10.79 18.51
C GLY A 300 -37.93 10.23 19.10
N GLY A 301 -37.87 9.81 20.37
CA GLY A 301 -38.99 9.25 21.11
C GLY A 301 -38.53 8.34 22.25
N ASP A 302 -38.62 8.88 23.47
CA ASP A 302 -38.61 8.26 24.81
C ASP A 302 -37.48 7.23 25.16
N PRO A 303 -36.59 7.47 26.15
CA PRO A 303 -35.38 6.65 26.38
C PRO A 303 -35.62 5.23 26.92
N ALA A 304 -36.86 4.81 27.19
CA ALA A 304 -37.14 3.60 27.98
C ALA A 304 -37.52 2.34 27.19
N ARG A 305 -37.58 2.36 25.84
CA ARG A 305 -37.91 1.16 25.04
C ARG A 305 -36.99 1.01 23.84
N GLY A 306 -35.87 0.33 24.06
CA GLY A 306 -34.96 -0.11 23.01
C GLY A 306 -35.61 -1.17 22.11
N GLN A 307 -36.20 -0.75 21.00
CA GLN A 307 -36.48 -1.63 19.86
C GLN A 307 -35.81 -1.06 18.63
N TYR A 308 -34.61 -1.58 18.32
CA TYR A 308 -33.95 -1.35 17.04
C TYR A 308 -34.73 -2.13 15.97
N ARG A 309 -35.20 -1.47 14.91
CA ARG A 309 -35.72 -2.16 13.72
C ARG A 309 -34.69 -2.13 12.62
N HIS A 310 -34.29 -3.32 12.17
CA HIS A 310 -33.45 -3.53 11.00
C HIS A 310 -34.19 -3.07 9.74
N ARG A 311 -33.55 -2.23 8.92
CA ARG A 311 -34.01 -1.92 7.56
C ARG A 311 -32.85 -2.19 6.63
N HIS A 312 -32.97 -3.23 5.81
CA HIS A 312 -32.02 -3.52 4.75
C HIS A 312 -32.31 -2.61 3.55
N GLY A 313 -31.32 -1.80 3.14
CA GLY A 313 -31.35 -1.11 1.86
C GLY A 313 -30.66 -1.99 0.82
N HIS A 314 -31.42 -2.58 -0.10
CA HIS A 314 -30.87 -3.29 -1.25
C HIS A 314 -30.92 -2.38 -2.49
N GLY A 315 -29.77 -2.09 -3.09
CA GLY A 315 -29.71 -1.58 -4.46
C GLY A 315 -29.53 -2.76 -5.41
N GLU A 316 -30.59 -3.19 -6.09
CA GLU A 316 -30.51 -4.17 -7.18
C GLU A 316 -30.59 -3.48 -8.55
N LEU A 317 -29.72 -3.90 -9.48
CA LEU A 317 -29.73 -3.48 -10.88
C LEU A 317 -30.88 -4.16 -11.63
N ARG A 318 -31.90 -3.40 -12.05
CA ARG A 318 -32.92 -3.88 -13.00
C ARG A 318 -32.60 -3.42 -14.43
N ARG A 319 -32.40 -4.36 -15.34
CA ARG A 319 -32.36 -4.11 -16.79
C ARG A 319 -33.75 -3.64 -17.27
N ARG A 320 -33.88 -2.41 -17.73
CA ARG A 320 -35.03 -1.98 -18.55
C ARG A 320 -34.78 -2.41 -20.00
N ARG A 321 -35.71 -3.18 -20.58
CA ARG A 321 -35.79 -3.36 -22.04
C ARG A 321 -36.22 -2.02 -22.65
N VAL A 322 -35.44 -1.50 -23.58
CA VAL A 322 -35.78 -0.31 -24.38
C VAL A 322 -36.61 -0.78 -25.57
N GLY A 323 -37.83 -0.26 -25.70
CA GLY A 323 -38.63 -0.35 -26.92
C GLY A 323 -38.17 0.71 -27.93
N GLU A 324 -38.15 0.33 -29.19
CA GLU A 324 -37.71 1.11 -30.34
C GLU A 324 -38.52 2.41 -30.51
N HIS A 325 -37.84 3.57 -30.53
CA HIS A 325 -37.99 4.63 -31.54
C HIS A 325 -37.13 5.87 -31.22
N GLY A 326 -36.27 6.28 -32.17
CA GLY A 326 -35.97 7.69 -32.50
C GLY A 326 -34.88 8.47 -31.72
N ARG A 327 -33.60 8.28 -32.10
CA ARG A 327 -32.48 9.27 -32.30
C ARG A 327 -32.75 10.75 -31.91
N ARG A 328 -31.88 11.55 -31.27
CA ARG A 328 -30.42 11.59 -30.95
C ARG A 328 -30.24 12.49 -29.70
N ASP A 329 -29.31 12.16 -28.81
CA ASP A 329 -28.28 13.05 -28.23
C ASP A 329 -27.35 12.17 -27.36
N ASP A 330 -26.07 12.55 -27.30
CA ASP A 330 -24.93 11.70 -26.93
C ASP A 330 -24.97 11.17 -25.48
N ASP A 331 -25.19 9.86 -25.33
CA ASP A 331 -25.04 9.13 -24.06
C ASP A 331 -23.60 8.61 -23.91
N LEU A 332 -22.73 9.43 -23.30
CA LEU A 332 -21.55 8.92 -22.61
C LEU A 332 -21.99 8.38 -21.23
N LEU A 333 -22.00 7.06 -21.09
CA LEU A 333 -22.16 6.35 -19.83
C LEU A 333 -21.12 6.84 -18.81
N GLN A 334 -21.53 7.70 -17.87
CA GLN A 334 -20.73 7.99 -16.68
C GLN A 334 -20.96 6.90 -15.62
N PRO A 335 -19.90 6.30 -15.05
CA PRO A 335 -20.03 5.34 -13.96
C PRO A 335 -20.62 6.03 -12.72
N ARG A 336 -21.75 5.51 -12.22
CA ARG A 336 -22.40 6.01 -11.00
C ARG A 336 -21.66 5.48 -9.77
N ARG A 337 -20.82 6.35 -9.20
CA ARG A 337 -20.16 6.17 -7.89
C ARG A 337 -21.15 5.81 -6.78
N CYS A 338 -20.78 4.92 -5.87
CA CYS A 338 -21.46 4.75 -4.58
C CYS A 338 -21.38 6.09 -3.81
N ARG A 339 -22.49 6.84 -3.77
CA ARG A 339 -22.55 8.11 -3.03
C ARG A 339 -22.79 7.82 -1.55
N GLN A 340 -21.79 8.08 -0.72
CA GLN A 340 -22.00 8.41 0.69
C GLN A 340 -22.90 9.66 0.77
N ARG A 341 -24.03 9.58 1.47
CA ARG A 341 -24.73 10.79 1.92
C ARG A 341 -23.98 11.31 3.14
N GLN A 342 -23.28 12.44 3.00
CA GLN A 342 -22.82 13.22 4.15
C GLN A 342 -24.02 13.50 5.06
N VAL A 343 -24.01 12.95 6.27
CA VAL A 343 -24.91 13.39 7.34
C VAL A 343 -24.18 14.52 8.04
N GLN A 344 -24.34 15.75 7.54
CA GLN A 344 -24.02 16.93 8.34
C GLN A 344 -24.95 16.91 9.56
N GLN A 345 -24.37 16.86 10.76
CA GLN A 345 -25.13 17.14 11.98
C GLN A 345 -25.54 18.62 11.94
N PRO A 346 -26.82 18.96 12.11
CA PRO A 346 -27.24 20.35 12.28
C PRO A 346 -26.62 20.93 13.55
N ARG A 347 -26.31 22.23 13.49
CA ARG A 347 -25.78 23.03 14.59
C ARG A 347 -26.64 22.97 15.84
#